data_AF-A0A843IUE0-F1
#
_entry.id   AF-A0A843IUE0-F1
#
_cell.length_a   1.000
_cell.length_b   1.000
_cell.length_c   1.000
_cell.angle_alpha   90.00
_cell.angle_beta   90.00
_cell.angle_gamma   90.00
#
_symmetry.space_group_name_H-M   'P 1'
#
loop_
_entity.id
_entity.type
_entity.pdbx_description
1 polymer ?
#
loop_
_entity_poly.entity_id
_entity_poly.type
_entity_poly.pdbx_seq_one_letter_code
_entity_poly.pdbx_strand_id
1 'polypeptide(L)'
;FISPNTHSREDVPPKLGLGAGKTYGTVSVDGRKVDVEMLPEIGSCPEITGIIAKTVRDAMRQYCQSCGMPLDDSVVSREPDGSVNWKYCKWCYSDGRFAYSSIEEISAFLSSFMPKEGFSPDQVKDFLETTLPSLERWRAS
;
A
#
# COMPACT_ATOMS: atom_id res chain seq x y z
N PHE A 1 -15.41 15.99 14.75
CA PHE A 1 -15.25 15.82 13.29
C PHE A 1 -15.96 16.99 12.63
N ILE A 2 -15.22 17.90 12.04
CA ILE A 2 -15.83 18.91 11.17
C ILE A 2 -16.29 18.14 9.92
N SER A 3 -17.53 18.38 9.48
CA SER A 3 -18.03 17.82 8.23
C SER A 3 -17.03 18.09 7.10
N PRO A 4 -16.76 17.10 6.23
CA PRO A 4 -16.01 17.35 5.00
C PRO A 4 -16.63 18.56 4.29
N ASN A 5 -15.78 19.46 3.83
CA ASN A 5 -16.12 20.59 2.94
C ASN A 5 -16.78 21.82 3.58
N THR A 6 -17.22 21.78 4.84
CA THR A 6 -17.85 22.98 5.45
C THR A 6 -16.84 24.11 5.57
N HIS A 7 -15.65 23.84 6.10
CA HIS A 7 -14.62 24.88 6.25
C HIS A 7 -14.09 25.41 4.91
N SER A 8 -13.87 24.54 3.91
CA SER A 8 -13.35 24.96 2.59
C SER A 8 -14.36 25.82 1.81
N ARG A 9 -15.66 25.64 2.02
CA ARG A 9 -16.71 26.38 1.31
C ARG A 9 -17.24 27.58 2.07
N GLU A 10 -17.28 27.54 3.40
CA GLU A 10 -17.94 28.57 4.21
C GLU A 10 -16.95 29.51 4.88
N ASP A 11 -15.82 29.01 5.37
CA ASP A 11 -14.89 29.80 6.20
C ASP A 11 -13.68 30.33 5.45
N VAL A 12 -13.14 29.57 4.50
CA VAL A 12 -11.93 29.95 3.74
C VAL A 12 -12.20 31.10 2.76
N PRO A 13 -13.27 31.09 1.94
CA PRO A 13 -13.48 32.16 0.95
C PRO A 13 -13.59 33.55 1.58
N PRO A 14 -14.38 33.78 2.66
CA PRO A 14 -14.45 35.09 3.31
C PRO A 14 -13.11 35.57 3.86
N LYS A 15 -12.26 34.68 4.38
CA LYS A 15 -10.92 35.03 4.87
C LYS A 15 -9.96 35.47 3.77
N LEU A 16 -10.21 35.06 2.54
CA LEU A 16 -9.47 35.50 1.36
C LEU A 16 -10.07 36.77 0.72
N GLY A 17 -11.21 37.25 1.22
CA GLY A 17 -11.96 38.36 0.60
C GLY A 17 -12.87 37.93 -0.54
N LEU A 18 -13.17 36.63 -0.67
CA LEU A 18 -14.16 36.08 -1.58
C LEU A 18 -15.53 35.92 -0.88
N GLY A 19 -16.61 35.87 -1.66
CA GLY A 19 -17.93 35.53 -1.13
C GLY A 19 -18.00 34.07 -0.65
N ALA A 20 -18.79 33.79 0.38
CA ALA A 20 -19.03 32.41 0.84
C ALA A 20 -19.47 31.50 -0.32
N GLY A 21 -18.90 30.29 -0.39
CA GLY A 21 -19.15 29.33 -1.46
C GLY A 21 -18.45 29.61 -2.80
N LYS A 22 -17.75 30.74 -2.96
CA LYS A 22 -16.94 31.03 -4.16
C LYS A 22 -15.63 30.27 -4.11
N THR A 23 -15.32 29.51 -5.16
CA THR A 23 -14.06 28.78 -5.32
C THR A 23 -13.03 29.51 -6.19
N TYR A 24 -13.40 30.64 -6.80
CA TYR A 24 -12.50 31.45 -7.63
C TYR A 24 -12.87 32.93 -7.55
N GLY A 25 -11.91 33.81 -7.83
CA GLY A 25 -12.11 35.25 -7.98
C GLY A 25 -10.84 36.07 -7.75
N THR A 26 -10.91 37.35 -8.07
CA THR A 26 -9.82 38.30 -7.82
C THR A 26 -9.99 38.95 -6.46
N VAL A 27 -8.94 38.93 -5.64
CA VAL A 27 -8.91 39.55 -4.31
C VAL A 27 -7.79 40.59 -4.25
N SER A 28 -7.89 41.53 -3.31
CA SER A 28 -6.88 42.57 -3.14
C SER A 28 -6.10 42.32 -1.85
N VAL A 29 -4.79 42.08 -1.96
CA VAL A 29 -3.87 41.87 -0.83
C VAL A 29 -2.81 42.95 -0.89
N ASP A 30 -2.73 43.80 0.14
CA ASP A 30 -1.77 44.92 0.22
C ASP A 30 -1.72 45.80 -1.03
N GLY A 31 -2.90 46.10 -1.59
CA GLY A 31 -3.05 46.94 -2.79
C GLY A 31 -2.73 46.24 -4.12
N ARG A 32 -2.37 44.94 -4.11
CA ARG A 32 -2.17 44.12 -5.32
C ARG A 32 -3.39 43.25 -5.58
N LYS A 33 -3.81 43.17 -6.84
CA LYS A 33 -4.85 42.24 -7.29
C LYS A 33 -4.22 40.87 -7.54
N VAL A 34 -4.79 39.85 -6.92
CA VAL A 34 -4.35 38.46 -7.04
C VAL A 34 -5.57 37.63 -7.45
N ASP A 35 -5.43 36.89 -8.54
CA ASP A 35 -6.43 35.90 -8.93
C ASP A 35 -6.24 34.64 -8.10
N VAL A 36 -7.31 34.23 -7.43
CA VAL A 36 -7.35 33.06 -6.57
C VAL A 36 -8.29 32.04 -7.19
N GLU A 37 -7.79 30.81 -7.32
CA GLU A 37 -8.58 29.64 -7.70
C GLU A 37 -8.29 28.53 -6.69
N MET A 38 -9.33 28.07 -6.02
CA MET A 38 -9.26 26.93 -5.12
C MET A 38 -9.38 25.66 -5.94
N LEU A 39 -8.32 24.85 -5.93
CA LEU A 39 -8.31 23.54 -6.56
C LEU A 39 -9.35 22.61 -5.92
N PRO A 40 -9.84 21.61 -6.67
CA PRO A 40 -10.71 20.58 -6.10
C PRO A 40 -10.03 19.93 -4.90
N GLU A 41 -10.85 19.50 -3.94
CA GLU A 41 -10.33 18.86 -2.75
C GLU A 41 -9.51 17.63 -3.12
N ILE A 42 -8.47 17.35 -2.34
CA ILE A 42 -7.55 16.22 -2.58
C ILE A 42 -8.31 14.89 -2.74
N GLY A 43 -9.44 14.72 -2.06
CA GLY A 43 -10.31 13.53 -2.18
C GLY A 43 -11.26 13.50 -3.39
N SER A 44 -11.35 14.60 -4.15
CA SER A 44 -12.23 14.73 -5.34
C SER A 44 -11.53 14.37 -6.65
N CYS A 45 -10.21 14.19 -6.64
CA CYS A 45 -9.41 13.80 -7.80
C CYS A 45 -9.13 12.28 -7.76
N PRO A 46 -9.79 11.47 -8.61
CA PRO A 46 -9.64 10.01 -8.58
C PRO A 46 -8.19 9.53 -8.72
N GLU A 47 -7.38 10.23 -9.51
CA GLU A 47 -5.96 9.91 -9.71
C GLU A 47 -5.16 10.11 -8.42
N ILE A 48 -5.40 11.21 -7.70
CA ILE A 48 -4.72 11.52 -6.43
C ILE A 48 -5.20 10.58 -5.33
N THR A 49 -6.51 10.30 -5.26
CA THR A 49 -7.07 9.29 -4.36
C THR A 49 -6.43 7.93 -4.59
N GLY A 50 -6.25 7.52 -5.86
CA GLY A 50 -5.56 6.28 -6.23
C GLY A 50 -4.11 6.25 -5.75
N ILE A 51 -3.36 7.35 -5.92
CA ILE A 51 -1.97 7.46 -5.44
C ILE A 51 -1.92 7.35 -3.91
N ILE A 52 -2.74 8.11 -3.18
CA ILE A 52 -2.76 8.07 -1.71
C ILE A 52 -3.12 6.68 -1.21
N ALA A 53 -4.15 6.05 -1.78
CA ALA A 53 -4.56 4.70 -1.40
C ALA A 53 -3.46 3.66 -1.70
N LYS A 54 -2.76 3.78 -2.83
CA LYS A 54 -1.60 2.93 -3.15
C LYS A 54 -0.46 3.16 -2.15
N THR A 55 -0.10 4.41 -1.87
CA THR A 55 1.00 4.74 -0.94
C THR A 55 0.72 4.26 0.47
N VAL A 56 -0.50 4.43 0.98
CA VAL A 56 -0.89 3.91 2.30
C VAL A 56 -0.85 2.38 2.31
N ARG A 57 -1.38 1.71 1.27
CA ARG A 57 -1.28 0.25 1.14
C ARG A 57 0.17 -0.24 1.05
N ASP A 58 1.03 0.47 0.33
CA ASP A 58 2.45 0.14 0.21
C ASP A 58 3.19 0.34 1.53
N ALA A 59 2.84 1.39 2.30
CA ALA A 59 3.39 1.61 3.64
C ALA A 59 2.90 0.57 4.66
N MET A 60 1.70 0.03 4.47
CA MET A 60 1.10 -1.03 5.28
C MET A 60 1.28 -2.43 4.66
N ARG A 61 2.16 -2.55 3.65
CA ARG A 61 2.28 -3.74 2.81
C ARG A 61 2.62 -4.95 3.67
N GLN A 62 1.74 -5.94 3.60
CA GLN A 62 1.95 -7.20 4.29
C GLN A 62 2.88 -8.08 3.46
N TYR A 63 3.73 -8.84 4.15
CA TYR A 63 4.61 -9.81 3.53
C TYR A 63 4.08 -11.20 3.83
N CYS A 64 4.19 -12.10 2.85
CA CYS A 64 3.83 -13.50 3.00
C CYS A 64 4.59 -14.10 4.17
N GLN A 65 3.88 -14.58 5.17
CA GLN A 65 4.43 -15.17 6.38
C GLN A 65 4.99 -16.60 6.16
N SER A 66 5.15 -17.03 4.90
CA SER A 66 5.85 -18.26 4.51
C SER A 66 7.09 -18.00 3.65
N CYS A 67 7.07 -17.03 2.72
CA CYS A 67 8.21 -16.79 1.81
C CYS A 67 8.80 -15.39 1.88
N GLY A 68 8.22 -14.47 2.65
CA GLY A 68 8.65 -13.08 2.73
C GLY A 68 8.33 -12.23 1.50
N MET A 69 7.65 -12.78 0.48
CA MET A 69 7.25 -11.99 -0.69
C MET A 69 6.17 -10.95 -0.34
N PRO A 70 6.23 -9.74 -0.90
CA PRO A 70 5.14 -8.76 -0.84
C PRO A 70 3.79 -9.36 -1.23
N LEU A 71 2.73 -9.00 -0.51
CA LEU A 71 1.36 -9.36 -0.86
C LEU A 71 0.61 -8.18 -1.48
N ASP A 72 -0.19 -8.51 -2.49
CA ASP A 72 -1.19 -7.65 -3.11
C ASP A 72 -2.37 -8.51 -3.61
N ASP A 73 -3.41 -7.85 -4.12
CA ASP A 73 -4.65 -8.49 -4.58
C ASP A 73 -4.43 -9.58 -5.65
N SER A 74 -3.31 -9.55 -6.39
CA SER A 74 -3.01 -10.50 -7.48
C SER A 74 -2.28 -11.76 -7.02
N VAL A 75 -1.63 -11.71 -5.85
CA VAL A 75 -0.78 -12.80 -5.32
C VAL A 75 -1.28 -13.38 -4.00
N VAL A 76 -2.20 -12.71 -3.32
CA VAL A 76 -2.78 -13.17 -2.05
C VAL A 76 -3.50 -14.52 -2.19
N SER A 77 -3.36 -15.38 -1.19
CA SER A 77 -4.02 -16.70 -1.14
C SER A 77 -5.49 -16.59 -0.70
N ARG A 78 -6.20 -17.72 -0.75
CA ARG A 78 -7.59 -17.84 -0.30
C ARG A 78 -7.77 -19.03 0.64
N GLU A 79 -8.69 -18.87 1.58
CA GLU A 79 -9.19 -19.95 2.42
C GLU A 79 -10.15 -20.86 1.63
N PRO A 80 -10.45 -22.09 2.13
CA PRO A 80 -11.39 -23.00 1.47
C PRO A 80 -12.81 -22.43 1.25
N ASP A 81 -13.21 -21.44 2.04
CA ASP A 81 -14.49 -20.72 1.90
C ASP A 81 -14.45 -19.59 0.86
N GLY A 82 -13.30 -19.37 0.21
CA GLY A 82 -13.07 -18.33 -0.79
C GLY A 82 -12.67 -16.96 -0.23
N SER A 83 -12.65 -16.79 1.10
CA SER A 83 -12.18 -15.56 1.74
C SER A 83 -10.68 -15.31 1.49
N VAL A 84 -10.29 -14.03 1.48
CA VAL A 84 -8.90 -13.63 1.17
C VAL A 84 -8.02 -13.84 2.40
N ASN A 85 -6.90 -14.55 2.24
CA ASN A 85 -5.92 -14.75 3.29
C ASN A 85 -4.70 -13.84 3.09
N TRP A 86 -4.70 -12.71 3.80
CA TRP A 86 -3.65 -11.71 3.77
C TRP A 86 -2.33 -12.11 4.45
N LYS A 87 -2.23 -13.33 5.00
CA LYS A 87 -0.98 -13.83 5.59
C LYS A 87 -0.09 -14.55 4.59
N TYR A 88 -0.66 -15.17 3.56
CA TYR A 88 0.09 -16.04 2.65
C TYR A 88 -0.19 -15.74 1.17
N CYS A 89 0.80 -15.97 0.31
CA CYS A 89 0.62 -15.91 -1.13
C CYS A 89 0.10 -17.25 -1.68
N LYS A 90 -0.57 -17.19 -2.84
CA LYS A 90 -1.21 -18.34 -3.50
C LYS A 90 -0.25 -19.48 -3.88
N TRP A 91 1.06 -19.23 -3.90
CA TRP A 91 2.08 -20.26 -4.17
C TRP A 91 2.55 -20.96 -2.89
N CYS A 92 2.47 -20.29 -1.75
CA CYS A 92 2.84 -20.89 -0.46
C CYS A 92 1.68 -21.63 0.18
N TYR A 93 0.45 -21.15 -0.01
CA TYR A 93 -0.75 -21.67 0.63
C TYR A 93 -1.94 -21.64 -0.35
N SER A 94 -2.67 -22.76 -0.41
CA SER A 94 -3.93 -22.89 -1.13
C SER A 94 -4.83 -23.91 -0.44
N ASP A 95 -6.11 -23.59 -0.29
CA ASP A 95 -7.15 -24.50 0.18
C ASP A 95 -6.79 -25.25 1.48
N GLY A 96 -6.32 -24.55 2.50
CA GLY A 96 -5.98 -25.18 3.78
C GLY A 96 -4.57 -25.78 3.86
N ARG A 97 -3.78 -25.75 2.78
CA ARG A 97 -2.54 -26.53 2.67
C ARG A 97 -1.36 -25.66 2.26
N PHE A 98 -0.23 -25.89 2.92
CA PHE A 98 1.05 -25.32 2.51
C PHE A 98 1.70 -26.17 1.42
N ALA A 99 2.24 -25.50 0.40
CA ALA A 99 2.89 -26.15 -0.74
C ALA A 99 4.27 -26.72 -0.42
N TYR A 100 4.96 -26.13 0.57
CA TYR A 100 6.31 -26.53 1.00
C TYR A 100 6.25 -27.10 2.40
N SER A 101 7.19 -27.93 2.78
CA SER A 101 7.26 -28.60 4.09
C SER A 101 8.44 -28.16 4.96
N SER A 102 9.50 -27.60 4.36
CA SER A 102 10.68 -27.14 5.08
C SER A 102 11.24 -25.81 4.53
N ILE A 103 12.13 -25.18 5.32
CA ILE A 103 12.81 -23.94 4.93
C ILE A 103 13.75 -24.22 3.75
N GLU A 104 14.45 -25.35 3.75
CA GLU A 104 15.37 -25.74 2.68
C GLU A 104 14.64 -25.88 1.34
N GLU A 105 13.44 -26.46 1.35
CA GLU A 105 12.62 -26.65 0.16
C GLU A 105 12.21 -25.31 -0.47
N ILE A 106 11.68 -24.38 0.35
CA ILE A 106 11.24 -23.08 -0.15
C ILE A 106 12.42 -22.18 -0.51
N SER A 107 13.55 -22.26 0.21
CA SER A 107 14.77 -21.49 -0.09
C SER A 107 15.36 -21.90 -1.44
N ALA A 108 15.41 -23.20 -1.73
CA ALA A 108 15.87 -23.72 -3.02
C ALA A 108 14.94 -23.31 -4.18
N PHE A 109 13.63 -23.28 -3.94
CA PHE A 109 12.66 -22.77 -4.91
C PHE A 109 12.90 -21.28 -5.17
N LEU A 110 12.84 -20.43 -4.13
CA LEU A 110 12.94 -18.99 -4.28
C LEU A 110 14.29 -18.52 -4.87
N SER A 111 15.41 -19.18 -4.53
CA SER A 111 16.73 -18.87 -5.11
C SER A 111 16.81 -19.15 -6.61
N SER A 112 15.94 -20.02 -7.13
CA SER A 112 15.84 -20.32 -8.56
C SER A 112 14.92 -19.36 -9.32
N PHE A 113 14.01 -18.67 -8.64
CA PHE A 113 12.96 -17.82 -9.24
C PHE A 113 13.16 -16.31 -9.00
N MET A 114 13.98 -15.89 -8.03
CA MET A 114 14.24 -14.46 -7.81
C MET A 114 15.11 -13.85 -8.92
N PRO A 115 14.83 -12.60 -9.34
CA PRO A 115 15.55 -11.94 -10.43
C PRO A 115 17.04 -11.79 -10.09
N LYS A 116 17.87 -12.15 -11.08
CA LYS A 116 19.34 -12.28 -11.01
C LYS A 116 20.09 -10.94 -11.01
N GLU A 117 19.55 -9.90 -10.39
CA GLU A 117 20.27 -8.61 -10.31
C GLU A 117 20.96 -8.47 -8.96
N GLY A 118 22.26 -8.76 -8.95
CA GLY A 118 23.17 -8.43 -7.85
C GLY A 118 23.50 -9.55 -6.85
N PHE A 119 22.80 -10.69 -6.87
CA PHE A 119 23.04 -11.81 -5.95
C PHE A 119 23.12 -13.16 -6.69
N SER A 120 24.04 -14.04 -6.26
CA SER A 120 24.06 -15.44 -6.70
C SER A 120 22.93 -16.24 -6.05
N PRO A 121 22.48 -17.36 -6.67
CA PRO A 121 21.48 -18.24 -6.06
C PRO A 121 21.86 -18.71 -4.65
N ASP A 122 23.15 -18.98 -4.41
CA ASP A 122 23.64 -19.38 -3.08
C ASP A 122 23.52 -18.23 -2.07
N GLN A 123 23.88 -17.01 -2.45
CA GLN A 123 23.71 -15.83 -1.58
C GLN A 123 22.23 -15.59 -1.22
N VAL A 124 21.34 -15.78 -2.18
CA VAL A 124 19.88 -15.67 -1.94
C VAL A 124 19.42 -16.78 -1.01
N LYS A 125 19.90 -18.02 -1.21
CA LYS A 125 19.54 -19.16 -0.38
C LYS A 125 20.00 -18.96 1.07
N ASP A 126 21.26 -18.57 1.30
CA ASP A 126 21.80 -18.31 2.64
C ASP A 126 21.02 -17.21 3.37
N PHE A 127 20.66 -16.14 2.64
CA PHE A 127 19.83 -15.06 3.17
C PHE A 127 18.43 -15.56 3.57
N LEU A 128 17.79 -16.37 2.72
CA LEU A 128 16.47 -16.93 2.99
C LEU A 128 16.49 -17.88 4.19
N GLU A 129 17.47 -18.78 4.27
CA GLU A 129 17.62 -19.70 5.41
C GLU A 129 17.85 -18.96 6.73
N THR A 130 18.44 -17.77 6.70
CA THR A 130 18.58 -16.90 7.87
C THR A 130 17.29 -16.17 8.23
N THR A 131 16.50 -15.75 7.22
CA THR A 131 15.37 -14.83 7.41
C THR A 131 14.03 -15.54 7.60
N LEU A 132 13.78 -16.62 6.85
CA LEU A 132 12.53 -17.38 6.87
C LEU A 132 12.15 -17.93 8.26
N PRO A 133 13.08 -18.40 9.12
CA PRO A 133 12.74 -18.83 10.49
C PRO A 133 11.99 -17.78 11.34
N SER A 134 12.10 -16.50 10.99
CA SER A 134 11.43 -15.41 11.72
C SER A 134 9.95 -15.21 11.35
N LEU A 135 9.47 -15.83 10.26
CA LEU A 135 8.09 -15.66 9.76
C LEU A 135 7.09 -16.58 10.48
N GLU A 136 5.82 -16.18 10.60
CA GLU A 136 4.81 -16.93 11.39
C GLU A 136 4.72 -18.41 11.06
N ARG A 137 4.86 -18.80 9.78
CA ARG A 137 4.76 -20.21 9.38
C ARG A 137 5.88 -21.07 9.98
N TRP A 138 7.08 -20.52 10.02
CA TRP A 138 8.31 -21.25 10.34
C TRP A 138 8.78 -21.03 11.77
N ARG A 139 8.21 -20.02 12.43
CA ARG A 139 8.26 -19.88 13.87
C ARG A 139 7.62 -21.11 14.49
N ALA A 140 8.45 -22.10 14.79
CA ALA A 140 8.13 -23.09 15.80
C ALA A 140 7.84 -22.36 17.11
N SER A 141 6.78 -22.79 17.79
CA SER A 141 6.38 -22.34 19.13
C SER A 141 7.50 -22.49 20.17
#